data_AF-A0A847S9Q1-F1
#
_entry.id   AF-A0A847S9Q1-F1
#
_cell.length_a   1.000
_cell.length_b   1.000
_cell.length_c   1.000
_cell.angle_alpha   90.00
_cell.angle_beta   90.00
_cell.angle_gamma   90.00
#
_symmetry.space_group_name_H-M   'P 1'
#
loop_
_entity.id
_entity.type
_entity.pdbx_description
1 polymer ?
#
loop_
_entity_poly.entity_id
_entity_poly.type
_entity_poly.pdbx_seq_one_letter_code
_entity_poly.pdbx_strand_id
1 'polypeptide(L)'
;MRYTTSFFLLMLFIISCRQATEEERMQRTTRAIIANIEKNEFARFRYTIGPDLLTIGKDDEMLYSDFKKFNGLLSPLAKGKDIQINITDLYNDLGQRIVDIPIAITPTAIPDSIYHLNLFFGPPNMFPLDRITGYKLTRGSIIPIGFHKVVGPAHSPM
;
A
#
# COMPACT_ATOMS: atom_id res chain seq x y z
N MET A 1 -31.47 39.92 31.58
CA MET A 1 -31.89 38.66 30.93
C MET A 1 -30.95 38.41 29.75
N ARG A 2 -30.46 37.18 29.59
CA ARG A 2 -29.88 36.59 28.35
C ARG A 2 -28.40 36.87 28.01
N TYR A 3 -27.49 36.15 28.67
CA TYR A 3 -26.15 35.80 28.12
C TYR A 3 -25.72 34.43 28.67
N THR A 4 -26.37 33.34 28.25
CA THR A 4 -25.97 31.98 28.73
C THR A 4 -25.97 30.90 27.65
N THR A 5 -26.25 31.18 26.38
CA THR A 5 -26.40 30.14 25.34
C THR A 5 -25.23 30.02 24.37
N SER A 6 -24.10 30.70 24.59
CA SER A 6 -23.01 30.72 23.60
C SER A 6 -21.83 29.79 23.91
N PHE A 7 -21.74 29.20 25.11
CA PHE A 7 -20.60 28.39 25.52
C PHE A 7 -20.75 26.88 25.21
N PHE A 8 -21.97 26.42 24.89
CA PHE A 8 -22.26 24.99 24.70
C PHE A 8 -21.96 24.47 23.29
N LEU A 9 -21.75 25.36 22.30
CA LEU A 9 -21.50 24.98 20.91
C LEU A 9 -20.01 24.76 20.58
N LEU A 10 -19.09 25.18 21.46
CA LEU A 10 -17.65 25.04 21.25
C LEU A 10 -17.09 23.69 21.76
N MET A 11 -17.83 23.01 22.66
CA MET A 11 -17.44 21.71 23.25
C MET A 11 -17.71 20.51 22.32
N LEU A 12 -18.46 20.69 21.23
CA LEU A 12 -18.77 19.63 20.27
C LEU A 12 -17.69 19.41 19.19
N PHE A 13 -16.59 20.16 19.20
CA PHE A 13 -15.48 19.98 18.25
C PHE A 13 -14.31 19.14 18.77
N ILE A 14 -14.40 18.59 19.98
CA ILE A 14 -13.42 17.60 20.48
C ILE A 14 -13.74 16.19 19.95
N ILE A 15 -14.22 16.13 18.70
CA ILE A 15 -14.54 14.88 18.00
C ILE A 15 -13.22 14.18 17.72
N SER A 16 -12.85 13.32 18.66
CA SER A 16 -12.07 12.10 18.52
C SER A 16 -11.29 11.99 17.21
N CYS A 17 -10.11 12.62 17.17
CA CYS A 17 -9.09 12.27 16.18
C CYS A 17 -8.62 10.83 16.50
N ARG A 18 -9.37 9.83 16.00
CA ARG A 18 -8.91 8.44 16.03
C ARG A 18 -7.63 8.35 15.21
N GLN A 19 -6.55 7.93 15.85
CA GLN A 19 -5.31 7.64 15.14
C GLN A 19 -5.56 6.53 14.12
N ALA A 20 -5.14 6.75 12.88
CA ALA A 20 -5.32 5.78 11.81
C ALA A 20 -4.59 4.47 12.14
N THR A 21 -5.25 3.33 11.90
CA THR A 21 -4.62 2.02 12.10
C THR A 21 -3.49 1.80 11.10
N GLU A 22 -2.61 0.82 11.36
CA GLU A 22 -1.54 0.48 10.42
C GLU A 22 -2.09 0.09 9.04
N GLU A 23 -3.19 -0.67 9.03
CA GLU A 23 -3.87 -1.08 7.80
C GLU A 23 -4.47 0.11 7.04
N GLU A 24 -5.11 1.05 7.74
CA GLU A 24 -5.64 2.27 7.12
C GLU A 24 -4.51 3.12 6.50
N ARG A 25 -3.34 3.17 7.16
CA ARG A 25 -2.16 3.87 6.65
C ARG A 25 -1.60 3.17 5.42
N MET A 26 -1.37 1.86 5.47
CA MET A 26 -0.90 1.06 4.33
C MET A 26 -1.86 1.14 3.14
N GLN A 27 -3.17 1.08 3.39
CA GLN A 27 -4.19 1.21 2.34
C GLN A 27 -4.12 2.59 1.69
N ARG A 28 -4.01 3.66 2.48
CA ARG A 28 -3.89 5.03 1.97
C ARG A 28 -2.64 5.20 1.11
N THR A 29 -1.50 4.72 1.59
CA THR A 29 -0.23 4.77 0.85
C THR A 29 -0.31 3.97 -0.44
N THR A 30 -0.90 2.78 -0.39
CA THR A 30 -1.10 1.93 -1.57
C THR A 30 -1.97 2.62 -2.62
N ARG A 31 -3.08 3.23 -2.20
CA ARG A 31 -3.93 4.03 -3.12
C ARG A 31 -3.17 5.22 -3.71
N ALA A 32 -2.32 5.88 -2.94
CA ALA A 32 -1.49 6.97 -3.45
C ALA A 32 -0.47 6.47 -4.49
N ILE A 33 0.17 5.32 -4.26
CA ILE A 33 1.09 4.67 -5.20
C ILE A 33 0.37 4.35 -6.52
N ILE A 34 -0.79 3.69 -6.44
CA ILE A 34 -1.62 3.37 -7.60
C ILE A 34 -1.97 4.64 -8.37
N ALA A 35 -2.46 5.67 -7.69
CA ALA A 35 -2.82 6.94 -8.33
C ALA A 35 -1.63 7.61 -9.03
N ASN A 36 -0.44 7.57 -8.43
CA ASN A 36 0.77 8.10 -9.07
C ASN A 36 1.14 7.30 -10.33
N ILE A 37 1.00 5.98 -10.29
CA ILE A 37 1.23 5.11 -11.45
C ILE A 37 0.22 5.40 -12.56
N GLU A 38 -1.07 5.49 -12.24
CA GLU A 38 -2.13 5.79 -13.22
C GLU A 38 -1.97 7.16 -13.88
N LYS A 39 -1.60 8.18 -13.09
CA LYS A 39 -1.34 9.54 -13.57
C LYS A 39 0.03 9.71 -14.25
N ASN A 40 0.81 8.62 -14.36
CA ASN A 40 2.16 8.64 -14.93
C ASN A 40 3.10 9.64 -14.21
N GLU A 41 2.93 9.82 -12.89
CA GLU A 41 3.70 10.73 -12.03
C GLU A 41 4.93 10.05 -11.39
N PHE A 42 5.94 9.75 -12.20
CA PHE A 42 7.14 9.01 -11.77
C PHE A 42 7.83 9.59 -10.52
N ALA A 43 8.03 10.92 -10.46
CA ALA A 43 8.70 11.56 -9.33
C ALA A 43 7.97 11.33 -8.00
N ARG A 44 6.63 11.30 -8.01
CA ARG A 44 5.84 11.00 -6.82
C ARG A 44 5.90 9.54 -6.45
N PHE A 45 5.88 8.64 -7.44
CA PHE A 45 6.11 7.22 -7.20
C PHE A 45 7.49 6.98 -6.56
N ARG A 46 8.56 7.59 -7.10
CA ARG A 46 9.91 7.53 -6.52
C ARG A 46 9.95 7.97 -5.05
N TYR A 47 9.18 9.00 -4.69
CA TYR A 47 9.10 9.51 -3.32
C TYR A 47 8.41 8.55 -2.33
N THR A 48 7.57 7.63 -2.82
CA THR A 48 6.94 6.59 -1.99
C THR A 48 7.89 5.47 -1.60
N ILE A 49 9.09 5.40 -2.19
CA ILE A 49 10.12 4.42 -1.82
C ILE A 49 10.97 5.03 -0.72
N GLY A 50 10.90 4.42 0.47
CA GLY A 50 11.61 4.87 1.67
C GLY A 50 13.12 4.70 1.59
N PRO A 51 13.63 3.48 1.33
CA PRO A 51 15.07 3.21 1.23
C PRO A 51 15.72 3.90 0.03
N ASP A 52 17.05 3.97 0.07
CA ASP A 52 17.83 4.24 -1.12
C ASP A 52 17.62 3.13 -2.17
N LEU A 53 17.64 3.48 -3.45
CA LEU A 53 17.44 2.52 -4.54
C LEU A 53 18.54 1.45 -4.52
N LEU A 54 19.76 1.83 -4.16
CA LEU A 54 20.87 0.89 -4.02
C LEU A 54 20.60 -0.17 -2.94
N THR A 55 19.88 0.19 -1.86
CA THR A 55 19.49 -0.76 -0.80
C THR A 55 18.52 -1.82 -1.32
N ILE A 56 17.69 -1.48 -2.31
CA ILE A 56 16.79 -2.43 -2.97
C ILE A 56 17.34 -2.97 -4.29
N GLY A 57 18.64 -2.76 -4.55
CA GLY A 57 19.36 -3.27 -5.73
C GLY A 57 18.89 -2.65 -7.05
N LYS A 58 18.53 -1.36 -7.04
CA LYS A 58 18.02 -0.63 -8.21
C LYS A 58 18.74 0.71 -8.40
N ASP A 59 18.65 1.22 -9.60
CA ASP A 59 18.91 2.62 -9.96
C ASP A 59 17.61 3.28 -10.48
N ASP A 60 17.68 4.56 -10.82
CA ASP A 60 16.53 5.32 -11.33
C ASP A 60 16.02 4.80 -12.69
N GLU A 61 16.89 4.26 -13.55
CA GLU A 61 16.50 3.72 -14.86
C GLU A 61 15.70 2.42 -14.70
N MET A 62 16.18 1.51 -13.86
CA MET A 62 15.48 0.27 -13.51
C MET A 62 14.14 0.57 -12.85
N LEU A 63 14.11 1.55 -11.93
CA LEU A 63 12.88 1.98 -11.29
C LEU A 63 11.90 2.59 -12.30
N TYR A 64 12.37 3.41 -13.23
CA TYR A 64 11.55 3.99 -14.29
C TYR A 64 10.99 2.92 -15.22
N SER A 65 11.80 1.94 -15.61
CA SER A 65 11.36 0.78 -16.40
C SER A 65 10.24 0.02 -15.68
N ASP A 66 10.39 -0.26 -14.39
CA ASP A 66 9.35 -0.93 -13.60
C ASP A 66 8.09 -0.08 -13.47
N PHE A 67 8.24 1.22 -13.23
CA PHE A 67 7.13 2.17 -13.21
C PHE A 67 6.35 2.15 -14.52
N LYS A 68 7.02 2.13 -15.68
CA LYS A 68 6.36 2.03 -16.99
C LYS A 68 5.65 0.70 -17.19
N LYS A 69 6.20 -0.42 -16.69
CA LYS A 69 5.51 -1.71 -16.69
C LYS A 69 4.23 -1.65 -15.85
N PHE A 70 4.28 -1.09 -14.64
CA PHE A 70 3.11 -0.95 -13.77
C PHE A 70 2.05 -0.04 -14.39
N ASN A 71 2.47 1.08 -14.98
CA ASN A 71 1.58 1.99 -15.69
C ASN A 71 0.89 1.30 -16.87
N GLY A 72 1.60 0.50 -17.66
CA GLY A 72 1.02 -0.27 -18.76
C GLY A 72 0.02 -1.33 -18.30
N LEU A 73 0.22 -1.90 -17.11
CA LEU A 73 -0.66 -2.92 -16.52
C LEU A 73 -1.90 -2.31 -15.84
N LEU A 74 -1.75 -1.18 -15.14
CA LEU A 74 -2.81 -0.55 -14.35
C LEU A 74 -3.67 0.43 -15.17
N SER A 75 -3.09 1.15 -16.14
CA SER A 75 -3.81 2.17 -16.93
C SER A 75 -5.06 1.64 -17.66
N PRO A 76 -5.08 0.41 -18.22
CA PRO A 76 -6.29 -0.16 -18.81
C PRO A 76 -7.41 -0.43 -17.80
N LEU A 77 -7.06 -0.71 -16.55
CA LEU A 77 -8.00 -1.05 -15.46
C LEU A 77 -8.57 0.20 -14.77
N ALA A 78 -7.80 1.29 -14.76
CA ALA A 78 -8.14 2.57 -14.14
C ALA A 78 -9.39 3.25 -14.74
N LYS A 79 -9.90 2.79 -15.90
CA LYS A 79 -11.14 3.30 -16.51
C LYS A 79 -12.38 2.78 -15.77
N GLY A 80 -12.53 3.20 -14.51
CA GLY A 80 -13.77 3.08 -13.73
C GLY A 80 -13.91 1.85 -12.84
N LYS A 81 -12.85 1.04 -12.65
CA LYS A 81 -12.86 -0.06 -11.67
C LYS A 81 -12.04 0.31 -10.43
N ASP A 82 -12.59 0.05 -9.24
CA ASP A 82 -11.82 0.13 -8.00
C ASP A 82 -10.80 -1.01 -7.99
N ILE A 83 -9.52 -0.66 -7.85
CA ILE A 83 -8.45 -1.65 -7.78
C ILE A 83 -8.49 -2.29 -6.39
N GLN A 84 -8.56 -3.62 -6.37
CA GLN A 84 -8.53 -4.37 -5.12
C GLN A 84 -7.15 -4.24 -4.46
N ILE A 85 -7.15 -3.98 -3.15
CA ILE A 85 -5.95 -3.89 -2.33
C ILE A 85 -6.11 -4.90 -1.19
N ASN A 86 -5.25 -5.91 -1.17
CA ASN A 86 -5.25 -6.98 -0.18
C ASN A 86 -4.10 -6.77 0.80
N ILE A 87 -4.38 -6.24 1.99
CA ILE A 87 -3.39 -6.19 3.07
C ILE A 87 -3.34 -7.57 3.71
N THR A 88 -2.17 -8.21 3.68
CA THR A 88 -2.01 -9.61 4.13
C THR A 88 -1.37 -9.68 5.51
N ASP A 89 -1.54 -10.80 6.23
CA ASP A 89 -0.81 -11.08 7.47
C ASP A 89 0.52 -11.81 7.23
N LEU A 90 1.06 -11.67 6.02
CA LEU A 90 2.31 -12.31 5.62
C LEU A 90 3.48 -11.34 5.78
N TYR A 91 4.53 -11.86 6.41
CA TYR A 91 5.78 -11.14 6.65
C TYR A 91 6.96 -11.93 6.12
N ASN A 92 8.03 -11.24 5.71
CA ASN A 92 9.31 -11.89 5.43
C ASN A 92 10.26 -11.82 6.62
N ASP A 93 11.44 -12.41 6.47
CA ASP A 93 12.48 -12.44 7.50
C ASP A 93 13.00 -11.05 7.91
N LEU A 94 12.72 -10.01 7.10
CA LEU A 94 13.04 -8.62 7.40
C LEU A 94 11.89 -7.89 8.13
N GLY A 95 10.82 -8.60 8.48
CA GLY A 95 9.63 -8.05 9.13
C GLY A 95 8.77 -7.18 8.21
N GLN A 96 8.94 -7.27 6.88
CA GLN A 96 8.14 -6.50 5.94
C GLN A 96 6.79 -7.16 5.71
N ARG A 97 5.70 -6.40 5.82
CA ARG A 97 4.33 -6.86 5.54
C ARG A 97 4.01 -6.72 4.06
N ILE A 98 3.33 -7.70 3.46
CA ILE A 98 2.87 -7.62 2.06
C ILE A 98 1.50 -6.96 1.96
N VAL A 99 1.41 -6.01 1.04
CA VAL A 99 0.15 -5.61 0.41
C VAL A 99 0.15 -6.13 -1.04
N ASP A 100 -0.83 -6.96 -1.37
CA ASP A 100 -1.03 -7.54 -2.69
C ASP A 100 -2.07 -6.73 -3.49
N ILE A 101 -1.75 -6.45 -4.73
CA ILE A 101 -2.64 -5.76 -5.68
C ILE A 101 -2.79 -6.68 -6.90
N PRO A 102 -3.91 -7.41 -7.02
CA PRO A 102 -4.16 -8.25 -8.17
C PRO A 102 -4.53 -7.40 -9.39
N ILE A 103 -3.90 -7.70 -10.52
CA ILE A 103 -4.04 -7.02 -11.79
C ILE A 103 -4.45 -8.08 -12.83
N ALA A 104 -5.75 -8.16 -13.08
CA ALA A 104 -6.29 -9.02 -14.13
C ALA A 104 -6.27 -8.27 -15.47
N ILE A 105 -5.51 -8.75 -16.45
CA ILE A 105 -5.43 -8.11 -17.79
C ILE A 105 -6.77 -8.18 -18.53
N THR A 106 -7.56 -9.23 -18.27
CA THR A 106 -8.91 -9.40 -18.80
C THR A 106 -9.89 -9.79 -17.69
N PRO A 107 -11.19 -9.45 -17.81
CA PRO A 107 -12.21 -9.85 -16.82
C PRO A 107 -12.36 -11.37 -16.66
N THR A 108 -11.94 -12.14 -17.66
CA THR A 108 -12.01 -13.61 -17.72
C THR A 108 -10.63 -14.26 -17.57
N ALA A 109 -9.65 -13.52 -17.05
CA ALA A 109 -8.29 -14.02 -16.87
C ALA A 109 -8.28 -15.28 -15.99
N ILE A 110 -7.69 -16.35 -16.51
CA ILE A 110 -7.36 -17.57 -15.75
C ILE A 110 -6.36 -17.17 -14.65
N PRO A 111 -6.36 -17.76 -13.43
CA PRO A 111 -5.47 -17.36 -12.33
C PRO A 111 -3.99 -17.18 -12.72
N ASP A 112 -3.44 -18.03 -13.59
CA ASP A 112 -2.05 -17.96 -14.07
C ASP A 112 -1.74 -16.76 -15.00
N SER A 113 -2.77 -15.99 -15.36
CA SER A 113 -2.66 -14.76 -16.14
C SER A 113 -2.88 -13.49 -15.31
N ILE A 114 -3.11 -13.64 -13.99
CA ILE A 114 -3.20 -12.52 -13.06
C ILE A 114 -1.78 -12.11 -12.65
N TYR A 115 -1.51 -10.81 -12.75
CA TYR A 115 -0.30 -10.20 -12.22
C TYR A 115 -0.57 -9.75 -10.79
N HIS A 116 0.42 -9.91 -9.92
CA HIS A 116 0.35 -9.47 -8.53
C HIS A 116 1.44 -8.42 -8.32
N LEU A 117 1.02 -7.18 -8.07
CA LEU A 117 1.93 -6.13 -7.62
C LEU A 117 1.97 -6.18 -6.09
N ASN A 118 3.03 -6.80 -5.58
CA ASN A 118 3.31 -6.89 -4.16
C ASN A 118 4.10 -5.65 -3.71
N LEU A 119 3.55 -4.91 -2.76
CA LEU A 119 4.21 -3.80 -2.07
C LEU A 119 4.65 -4.25 -0.69
N PHE A 120 5.90 -3.96 -0.33
CA PHE A 120 6.48 -4.35 0.94
C PHE A 120 6.55 -3.14 1.86
N PHE A 121 5.86 -3.20 2.99
CA PHE A 121 5.91 -2.20 4.04
C PHE A 121 6.84 -2.67 5.14
N GLY A 122 7.84 -1.86 5.49
CA GLY A 122 8.77 -2.19 6.58
C GLY A 122 8.09 -2.16 7.95
N PRO A 123 8.78 -2.69 8.98
CA PRO A 123 8.32 -2.59 10.36
C PRO A 123 8.00 -1.13 10.74
N PRO A 124 6.79 -0.82 11.27
CA PRO A 124 6.35 0.56 11.53
C PRO A 124 7.25 1.37 12.47
N ASN A 125 8.01 0.68 13.31
CA ASN A 125 8.99 1.28 14.24
C ASN A 125 10.31 1.68 13.56
N MET A 126 10.60 1.14 12.36
CA MET A 126 11.81 1.43 11.58
C MET A 126 11.50 2.24 10.32
N PHE A 127 10.36 1.98 9.69
CA PHE A 127 9.95 2.63 8.45
C PHE A 127 8.53 3.17 8.57
N PRO A 128 8.29 4.45 8.20
CA PRO A 128 6.95 5.00 8.27
C PRO A 128 6.06 4.39 7.19
N LEU A 129 4.80 4.06 7.56
CA LEU A 129 3.83 3.41 6.67
C LEU A 129 3.28 4.31 5.56
N ASP A 130 3.78 5.54 5.42
CA ASP A 130 3.55 6.41 4.27
C ASP A 130 4.49 6.10 3.09
N ARG A 131 5.40 5.13 3.26
CA ARG A 131 6.35 4.66 2.25
C ARG A 131 6.46 3.14 2.24
N ILE A 132 6.88 2.61 1.09
CA ILE A 132 7.21 1.19 0.91
C ILE A 132 8.73 1.01 0.99
N THR A 133 9.16 -0.16 1.46
CA THR A 133 10.56 -0.57 1.52
C THR A 133 10.98 -1.47 0.38
N GLY A 134 10.04 -1.88 -0.47
CA GLY A 134 10.31 -2.62 -1.68
C GLY A 134 9.02 -2.98 -2.42
N TYR A 135 9.17 -3.59 -3.58
CA TYR A 135 8.06 -4.07 -4.38
C TYR A 135 8.49 -5.23 -5.28
N LYS A 136 7.52 -6.03 -5.73
CA LYS A 136 7.74 -7.10 -6.71
C LYS A 136 6.50 -7.33 -7.55
N LEU A 137 6.70 -7.51 -8.85
CA LEU A 137 5.65 -7.96 -9.75
C LEU A 137 5.81 -9.47 -9.97
N THR A 138 4.78 -10.25 -9.64
CA THR A 138 4.73 -11.70 -9.90
C THR A 138 3.56 -12.03 -10.81
N ARG A 139 3.60 -13.22 -11.42
CA ARG A 139 2.51 -13.77 -12.24
C ARG A 139 2.02 -15.07 -11.61
N GLY A 140 0.70 -15.24 -11.51
CA GLY A 140 0.08 -16.42 -10.93
C GLY A 140 0.02 -16.36 -9.40
N SER A 141 1.03 -16.91 -8.70
CA SER A 141 0.97 -17.02 -7.24
C SER A 141 1.06 -15.66 -6.52
N ILE A 142 0.17 -15.50 -5.54
CA ILE A 142 0.04 -14.31 -4.67
C ILE A 142 1.25 -14.18 -3.74
N ILE A 143 1.85 -15.29 -3.30
CA ILE A 143 2.84 -15.30 -2.21
C ILE A 143 4.25 -15.37 -2.80
N PRO A 144 5.07 -14.30 -2.67
CA PRO A 144 6.48 -14.38 -2.99
C PRO A 144 7.19 -15.37 -2.05
N ILE A 145 8.19 -16.09 -2.58
CA ILE A 145 9.05 -16.96 -1.77
C ILE A 145 9.65 -16.17 -0.60
N GLY A 146 9.64 -16.75 0.60
CA GLY A 146 10.21 -16.15 1.81
C GLY A 146 9.22 -15.40 2.69
N PHE A 147 7.93 -15.40 2.36
CA PHE A 147 6.87 -14.84 3.21
C PHE A 147 6.10 -15.92 3.93
N HIS A 148 5.87 -15.69 5.22
CA HIS A 148 5.17 -16.61 6.10
C HIS A 148 4.14 -15.86 6.95
N LYS A 149 3.07 -16.56 7.34
CA LYS A 149 2.10 -16.01 8.28
C LYS A 149 2.74 -15.95 9.65
N VAL A 150 2.83 -14.76 10.23
CA VAL A 150 3.26 -14.64 11.62
C VAL A 150 2.10 -15.10 12.49
N VAL A 151 2.25 -16.26 13.13
CA VAL A 151 1.32 -16.70 14.17
C VAL A 151 1.63 -15.88 15.41
N GLY A 152 1.06 -14.67 15.49
CA GLY A 152 1.11 -13.88 16.72
C GLY A 152 0.42 -14.64 17.85
N PRO A 153 0.82 -14.44 19.12
CA PRO A 153 0.02 -14.89 20.24
C PRO A 153 -1.38 -14.28 20.08
N ALA A 154 -2.42 -15.11 20.16
CA ALA A 154 -3.80 -14.65 20.04
C ALA A 154 -4.00 -13.41 20.91
N HIS A 155 -4.27 -12.27 20.29
CA HIS A 155 -4.51 -11.02 21.01
C HIS A 155 -5.59 -11.29 22.06
N SER A 156 -5.17 -11.31 23.33
CA SER A 156 -6.12 -11.24 24.43
C SER A 156 -6.75 -9.86 24.34
N PRO A 157 -8.09 -9.75 24.18
CA PRO A 157 -8.74 -8.46 24.21
C PRO A 157 -8.48 -7.83 25.59
N MET A 158 -7.87 -6.64 25.60
CA MET A 158 -7.91 -5.74 26.75
C MET A 158 -9.28 -5.09 26.84
#